data_AF-A0A1Y1N6C5-F1
#
_entry.id   AF-A0A1Y1N6C5-F1
#
_cell.length_a   1.000
_cell.length_b   1.000
_cell.length_c   1.000
_cell.angle_alpha   90.00
_cell.angle_beta   90.00
_cell.angle_gamma   90.00
#
_symmetry.space_group_name_H-M   'P 1'
#
loop_
_entity.id
_entity.type
_entity.pdbx_description
1 polymer ?
#
loop_
_entity_poly.entity_id
_entity_poly.type
_entity_poly.pdbx_seq_one_letter_code
_entity_poly.pdbx_strand_id
1 'polypeptide(L)'
;MEKLYRNHGPWEFEISNIANLPDHTNLHELQTIGELGQNSSSRTEELRTIQLPFCVVNEEVAQKYWASVTDSLSQPIRSSQELQAAIKSYNKRVKEFTALHHFLQVLGQSEQEIFFTDLLPKIIKLALRLPELIPTDIPILSIGSCKSLSISQLQVSSLLANAFLCTFWSARACPDINFDKLFNSHDRPKREKCVLEKIKSLCHYFERVTYKEPVSVITFERRHFANEELPQWHNLNNTLNQREIHITSDGLIESNSDGFLQVDFANKNVGGGVLAYGCVQEEIRFIICPELIVSRLFTEQLGSTEALIITGW
;
A
#
# COMPACT_ATOMS: atom_id res chain seq x y z
N MET A 1 -4.42 8.43 30.20
CA MET A 1 -3.49 8.56 29.06
C MET A 1 -2.11 9.05 29.50
N GLU A 2 -1.93 10.27 30.00
CA GLU A 2 -0.59 10.81 30.38
C GLU A 2 0.30 9.91 31.27
N LYS A 3 -0.28 9.13 32.20
CA LYS A 3 0.49 8.19 33.04
C LYS A 3 1.05 6.99 32.27
N LEU A 4 0.34 6.51 31.24
CA LEU A 4 0.81 5.45 30.34
C LEU A 4 2.01 5.90 29.50
N TYR A 5 2.15 7.21 29.25
CA TYR A 5 3.16 7.78 28.37
C TYR A 5 4.53 7.99 29.01
N ARG A 6 4.57 8.25 30.33
CA ARG A 6 5.66 9.05 30.94
C ARG A 6 7.08 8.62 30.61
N ASN A 7 7.32 7.33 30.35
CA ASN A 7 8.65 6.79 30.05
C ASN A 7 8.68 5.81 28.84
N HIS A 8 7.61 5.71 28.05
CA HIS A 8 7.41 4.60 27.07
C HIS A 8 7.00 5.09 25.67
N GLY A 9 6.97 6.41 25.43
CA GLY A 9 6.68 6.97 24.10
C GLY A 9 7.89 6.87 23.16
N PRO A 10 7.68 7.00 21.84
CA PRO A 10 8.75 6.92 20.83
C PRO A 10 9.78 8.06 20.93
N TRP A 11 9.51 9.08 21.74
CA TRP A 11 10.28 10.33 21.81
C TRP A 11 11.64 10.21 22.51
N GLU A 12 11.86 9.11 23.23
CA GLU A 12 13.11 8.85 23.99
C GLU A 12 13.94 7.71 23.40
N PHE A 13 13.48 7.08 22.30
CA PHE A 13 14.17 5.96 21.66
C PHE A 13 15.04 6.46 20.51
N GLU A 14 16.33 6.13 20.54
CA GLU A 14 17.19 6.21 19.36
C GLU A 14 16.93 5.01 18.46
N ILE A 15 16.64 5.26 17.19
CA ILE A 15 16.46 4.23 16.17
C ILE A 15 17.79 4.09 15.42
N SER A 16 18.28 2.87 15.29
CA SER A 16 19.43 2.56 14.43
C SER A 16 19.15 2.99 12.99
N ASN A 17 20.19 3.39 12.26
CA ASN A 17 20.06 3.67 10.83
C ASN A 17 19.45 2.46 10.10
N ILE A 18 18.47 2.72 9.23
CA ILE A 18 17.82 1.69 8.41
C ILE A 18 18.86 1.20 7.39
N ALA A 19 19.31 -0.04 7.52
CA ALA A 19 20.31 -0.64 6.63
C ALA A 19 19.77 -1.93 6.00
N ASN A 20 20.33 -2.31 4.86
CA ASN A 20 20.06 -3.63 4.29
C ASN A 20 20.67 -4.73 5.17
N LEU A 21 19.82 -5.67 5.61
CA LEU A 21 20.17 -6.84 6.42
C LEU A 21 19.55 -8.11 5.80
N PRO A 22 19.98 -9.33 6.18
CA PRO A 22 19.40 -10.57 5.65
C PRO A 22 17.87 -10.67 5.81
N ASP A 23 17.33 -10.04 6.85
CA ASP A 23 15.92 -9.96 7.21
C ASP A 23 15.30 -8.57 6.95
N HIS A 24 16.06 -7.61 6.39
CA HIS A 24 15.57 -6.25 6.13
C HIS A 24 16.01 -5.75 4.76
N THR A 25 15.05 -5.58 3.85
CA THR A 25 15.27 -4.88 2.57
C THR A 25 14.96 -3.40 2.70
N ASN A 26 15.92 -2.54 2.42
CA ASN A 26 15.78 -1.10 2.38
C ASN A 26 15.81 -0.59 0.93
N LEU A 27 14.67 -0.17 0.41
CA LEU A 27 14.52 0.40 -0.93
C LEU A 27 14.72 1.93 -0.97
N HIS A 28 14.63 2.63 0.16
CA HIS A 28 14.70 4.10 0.19
C HIS A 28 16.11 4.64 -0.15
N GLU A 29 17.16 3.94 0.25
CA GLU A 29 18.55 4.36 0.02
C GLU A 29 19.03 4.14 -1.43
N LEU A 30 18.22 3.50 -2.28
CA LEU A 30 18.49 3.33 -3.70
C LEU A 30 18.15 4.62 -4.46
N GLN A 31 18.84 5.73 -4.15
CA GLN A 31 18.73 6.95 -4.95
C GLN A 31 19.70 6.93 -6.14
N THR A 32 19.11 6.97 -7.33
CA THR A 32 19.71 7.36 -8.61
C THR A 32 20.64 6.36 -9.29
N ILE A 33 20.31 6.02 -10.54
CA ILE A 33 21.15 5.29 -11.49
C ILE A 33 22.49 6.04 -11.63
N GLY A 34 23.50 5.59 -10.88
CA GLY A 34 24.82 6.21 -10.84
C GLY A 34 25.89 5.31 -10.21
N GLU A 35 25.51 4.43 -9.28
CA GLU A 35 26.49 3.59 -8.57
C GLU A 35 25.97 2.15 -8.39
N LEU A 36 25.72 1.43 -9.48
CA LEU A 36 25.67 -0.04 -9.43
C LEU A 36 27.07 -0.58 -9.74
N GLY A 37 27.94 -0.48 -8.74
CA GLY A 37 29.09 -1.38 -8.62
C GLY A 37 28.56 -2.79 -8.38
N GLN A 38 29.06 -3.74 -9.18
CA GLN A 38 28.78 -5.16 -9.05
C GLN A 38 29.16 -5.66 -7.65
N ASN A 39 28.21 -5.68 -6.72
CA ASN A 39 28.31 -6.51 -5.54
C ASN A 39 27.48 -7.77 -5.75
N SER A 40 28.08 -8.68 -6.51
CA SER A 40 27.74 -10.10 -6.44
C SER A 40 28.19 -10.63 -5.07
N SER A 41 27.25 -10.95 -4.20
CA SER A 41 27.53 -11.83 -3.06
C SER A 41 26.46 -12.89 -2.90
N SER A 42 26.87 -14.12 -3.22
CA SER A 42 26.58 -15.38 -2.52
C SER A 42 25.13 -15.71 -2.16
N ARG A 43 24.59 -16.68 -2.92
CA ARG A 43 23.63 -17.74 -2.56
C ARG A 43 22.87 -17.54 -1.23
N THR A 44 21.64 -17.07 -1.36
CA THR A 44 20.58 -17.13 -0.34
C THR A 44 19.32 -17.65 -1.03
N GLU A 45 18.44 -18.35 -0.29
CA GLU A 45 17.16 -18.88 -0.77
C GLU A 45 16.49 -17.93 -1.76
N GLU A 46 16.04 -18.42 -2.93
CA GLU A 46 15.39 -17.59 -3.96
C GLU A 46 14.29 -16.72 -3.32
N LEU A 47 14.61 -15.45 -3.06
CA LEU A 47 13.66 -14.49 -2.51
C LEU A 47 12.53 -14.39 -3.52
N ARG A 48 11.31 -14.76 -3.10
CA ARG A 48 10.13 -14.55 -3.93
C ARG A 48 9.91 -13.04 -4.04
N THR A 49 9.92 -12.53 -5.26
CA THR A 49 9.75 -11.10 -5.54
C THR A 49 8.43 -10.83 -6.26
N ILE A 50 8.00 -9.58 -6.17
CA ILE A 50 6.87 -9.07 -6.94
C ILE A 50 7.26 -8.87 -8.38
N GLN A 51 6.40 -9.35 -9.28
CA GLN A 51 6.51 -9.05 -10.70
C GLN A 51 6.01 -7.62 -10.93
N LEU A 52 6.95 -6.69 -11.12
CA LEU A 52 6.62 -5.31 -11.46
C LEU A 52 6.14 -5.23 -12.92
N PRO A 53 5.34 -4.22 -13.29
CA PRO A 53 4.84 -4.04 -14.66
C PRO A 53 5.93 -4.08 -15.74
N PHE A 54 7.13 -3.63 -15.40
CA PHE A 54 8.30 -3.51 -16.29
C PHE A 54 9.38 -4.58 -16.04
N CYS A 55 9.23 -5.44 -15.02
CA CYS A 55 10.15 -6.54 -14.71
C CYS A 55 9.36 -7.85 -14.59
N VAL A 56 9.47 -8.74 -15.59
CA VAL A 56 8.95 -10.12 -15.51
C VAL A 56 10.01 -11.09 -16.00
N VAL A 57 9.83 -12.38 -15.66
CA VAL A 57 10.72 -13.51 -16.05
C VAL A 57 11.03 -13.51 -17.55
N ASN A 58 10.15 -12.96 -18.39
CA ASN A 58 10.41 -12.70 -19.80
C ASN A 58 10.53 -11.18 -20.04
N GLU A 59 11.75 -10.66 -20.03
CA GLU A 59 12.06 -9.24 -20.20
C GLU A 59 11.41 -8.62 -21.44
N GLU A 60 11.35 -9.34 -22.57
CA GLU A 60 10.75 -8.84 -23.80
C GLU A 60 9.24 -8.60 -23.64
N VAL A 61 8.54 -9.49 -22.92
CA VAL A 61 7.10 -9.35 -22.65
C VAL A 61 6.85 -8.18 -21.71
N ALA A 62 7.65 -8.02 -20.65
CA ALA A 62 7.54 -6.87 -19.75
C ALA A 62 7.80 -5.55 -20.47
N GLN A 63 8.85 -5.48 -21.30
CA GLN A 63 9.18 -4.28 -22.07
C GLN A 63 8.04 -3.90 -23.03
N LYS A 64 7.49 -4.87 -23.77
CA LYS A 64 6.34 -4.63 -24.66
C LYS A 64 5.10 -4.18 -23.90
N TYR A 65 4.83 -4.80 -22.75
CA TYR A 65 3.71 -4.41 -21.90
C TYR A 65 3.88 -2.98 -21.36
N TRP A 66 5.04 -2.66 -20.81
CA TRP A 66 5.32 -1.34 -20.27
C TRP A 66 5.34 -0.26 -21.34
N ALA A 67 5.83 -0.56 -22.55
CA ALA A 67 5.69 0.30 -23.72
C ALA A 67 4.20 0.56 -24.03
N SER A 68 3.37 -0.49 -24.06
CA SER A 68 1.92 -0.34 -24.26
C SER A 68 1.24 0.50 -23.16
N VAL A 69 1.66 0.36 -21.90
CA VAL A 69 1.18 1.18 -20.78
C VAL A 69 1.55 2.64 -21.01
N THR A 70 2.82 2.89 -21.32
CA THR A 70 3.38 4.23 -21.54
C THR A 70 2.70 4.91 -22.73
N ASP A 71 2.57 4.22 -23.86
CA ASP A 71 1.94 4.76 -25.08
C ASP A 71 0.46 5.11 -24.84
N SER A 72 -0.27 4.23 -24.14
CA SER A 72 -1.69 4.43 -23.82
C SER A 72 -1.92 5.60 -22.88
N LEU A 73 -1.13 5.70 -21.81
CA LEU A 73 -1.26 6.75 -20.79
C LEU A 73 -0.65 8.09 -21.21
N SER A 74 0.22 8.12 -22.23
CA SER A 74 0.77 9.36 -22.78
C SER A 74 -0.21 10.13 -23.66
N GLN A 75 -1.32 9.50 -24.08
CA GLN A 75 -2.36 10.18 -24.83
C GLN A 75 -3.23 11.05 -23.90
N PRO A 76 -3.77 12.19 -24.39
CA PRO A 76 -4.69 13.00 -23.60
C PRO A 76 -5.96 12.23 -23.24
N ILE A 77 -6.29 12.16 -21.95
CA ILE A 77 -7.50 11.53 -21.42
C ILE A 77 -8.41 12.62 -20.86
N ARG A 78 -9.60 12.81 -21.46
CA ARG A 78 -10.53 13.91 -21.13
C ARG A 78 -11.84 13.46 -20.51
N SER A 79 -12.06 12.16 -20.41
CA SER A 79 -13.30 11.60 -19.88
C SER A 79 -13.07 10.29 -19.15
N SER A 80 -14.03 9.92 -18.32
CA SER A 80 -13.97 8.66 -17.57
C SER A 80 -13.98 7.43 -18.50
N GLN A 81 -14.65 7.56 -19.66
CA GLN A 81 -14.71 6.54 -20.71
C GLN A 81 -13.35 6.40 -21.41
N GLU A 82 -12.68 7.51 -21.71
CA GLU A 82 -11.31 7.49 -22.26
C GLU A 82 -10.32 6.87 -21.26
N LEU A 83 -10.43 7.20 -19.97
CA LEU A 83 -9.58 6.59 -18.93
C LEU A 83 -9.78 5.06 -18.87
N GLN A 84 -11.03 4.61 -18.89
CA GLN A 84 -11.33 3.18 -18.94
C GLN A 84 -10.76 2.53 -20.22
N ALA A 85 -10.93 3.16 -21.38
CA ALA A 85 -10.44 2.64 -22.65
C ALA A 85 -8.90 2.54 -22.65
N ALA A 86 -8.22 3.55 -22.13
CA ALA A 86 -6.76 3.56 -21.98
C ALA A 86 -6.29 2.40 -21.09
N ILE A 87 -6.91 2.19 -19.92
CA ILE A 87 -6.55 1.10 -19.01
C ILE A 87 -6.84 -0.28 -19.62
N LYS A 88 -7.98 -0.43 -20.31
CA LYS A 88 -8.34 -1.70 -20.97
C LYS A 88 -7.43 -2.06 -22.15
N SER A 89 -6.73 -1.09 -22.76
CA SER A 89 -5.84 -1.36 -23.90
C SER A 89 -4.67 -2.27 -23.50
N TYR A 90 -4.11 -2.05 -22.30
CA TYR A 90 -3.03 -2.86 -21.75
C TYR A 90 -3.52 -3.91 -20.73
N ASN A 91 -4.61 -3.67 -19.99
CA ASN A 91 -5.14 -4.63 -19.01
C ASN A 91 -6.56 -5.11 -19.38
N LYS A 92 -6.63 -6.11 -20.27
CA LYS A 92 -7.89 -6.70 -20.77
C LYS A 92 -8.76 -7.40 -19.71
N ARG A 93 -8.24 -7.63 -18.49
CA ARG A 93 -8.98 -8.28 -17.39
C ARG A 93 -9.89 -7.32 -16.65
N VAL A 94 -9.63 -6.02 -16.80
CA VAL A 94 -10.37 -4.96 -16.13
C VAL A 94 -11.81 -4.93 -16.62
N LYS A 95 -12.75 -4.89 -15.67
CA LYS A 95 -14.19 -4.79 -15.93
C LYS A 95 -14.61 -3.34 -16.21
N GLU A 96 -15.91 -3.07 -16.21
CA GLU A 96 -16.43 -1.70 -16.29
C GLU A 96 -16.08 -0.88 -15.04
N PHE A 97 -15.91 0.42 -15.20
CA PHE A 97 -15.59 1.39 -14.17
C PHE A 97 -16.84 2.13 -13.70
N THR A 98 -17.93 1.39 -13.51
CA THR A 98 -19.25 1.94 -13.17
C THR A 98 -19.23 2.90 -11.98
N ALA A 99 -18.50 2.57 -10.91
CA ALA A 99 -18.38 3.43 -9.74
C ALA A 99 -17.52 4.67 -10.01
N LEU A 100 -16.45 4.56 -10.80
CA LEU A 100 -15.62 5.71 -11.18
C LEU A 100 -16.35 6.65 -12.15
N HIS A 101 -17.08 6.10 -13.12
CA HIS A 101 -17.95 6.88 -14.00
C HIS A 101 -18.99 7.64 -13.18
N HIS A 102 -19.65 6.96 -12.25
CA HIS A 102 -20.64 7.60 -11.38
C HIS A 102 -20.01 8.65 -10.46
N PHE A 103 -18.86 8.35 -9.84
CA PHE A 103 -18.09 9.30 -9.03
C PHE A 103 -17.82 10.59 -9.79
N LEU A 104 -17.24 10.48 -10.99
CA LEU A 104 -16.94 11.66 -11.79
C LEU A 104 -18.20 12.40 -12.23
N GLN A 105 -19.30 11.69 -12.55
CA GLN A 105 -20.58 12.34 -12.88
C GLN A 105 -21.19 13.14 -11.73
N VAL A 106 -21.02 12.70 -10.48
CA VAL A 106 -21.55 13.42 -9.31
C VAL A 106 -20.67 14.58 -8.86
N LEU A 107 -19.41 14.66 -9.34
CA LEU A 107 -18.56 15.84 -9.17
C LEU A 107 -19.12 17.01 -9.97
N GLY A 108 -18.91 18.23 -9.48
CA GLY A 108 -19.20 19.44 -10.25
C GLY A 108 -18.37 19.51 -11.54
N GLN A 109 -18.86 20.20 -12.56
CA GLN A 109 -18.17 20.32 -13.86
C GLN A 109 -16.72 20.81 -13.70
N SER A 110 -16.49 21.78 -12.83
CA SER A 110 -15.14 22.30 -12.54
C SER A 110 -14.24 21.27 -11.87
N GLU A 111 -14.76 20.45 -10.95
CA GLU A 111 -14.00 19.39 -10.29
C GLU A 111 -13.63 18.26 -11.27
N GLN A 112 -14.56 17.90 -12.17
CA GLN A 112 -14.28 16.94 -13.25
C GLN A 112 -13.18 17.47 -14.18
N GLU A 113 -13.26 18.74 -14.57
CA GLU A 113 -12.25 19.38 -15.39
C GLU A 113 -10.87 19.32 -14.70
N ILE A 114 -10.79 19.75 -13.44
CA ILE A 114 -9.56 19.69 -12.63
C ILE A 114 -9.02 18.25 -12.55
N PHE A 115 -9.89 17.25 -12.37
CA PHE A 115 -9.47 15.85 -12.34
C PHE A 115 -8.72 15.45 -13.62
N PHE A 116 -9.27 15.76 -14.80
CA PHE A 116 -8.67 15.36 -16.08
C PHE A 116 -7.53 16.27 -16.55
N THR A 117 -7.55 17.56 -16.22
CA THR A 117 -6.54 18.52 -16.67
C THR A 117 -5.35 18.66 -15.73
N ASP A 118 -5.51 18.34 -14.45
CA ASP A 118 -4.47 18.53 -13.43
C ASP A 118 -4.14 17.23 -12.67
N LEU A 119 -5.11 16.63 -11.97
CA LEU A 119 -4.82 15.50 -11.07
C LEU A 119 -4.40 14.22 -11.81
N LEU A 120 -5.19 13.75 -12.79
CA LEU A 120 -4.91 12.53 -13.53
C LEU A 120 -3.55 12.59 -14.26
N PRO A 121 -3.18 13.68 -14.96
CA PRO A 121 -1.82 13.82 -15.52
C PRO A 121 -0.71 13.69 -14.49
N LYS A 122 -0.89 14.22 -13.27
CA LYS A 122 0.08 14.07 -12.18
C LYS A 122 0.17 12.62 -11.68
N ILE A 123 -0.96 11.91 -11.56
CA ILE A 123 -0.99 10.48 -11.21
C ILE A 123 -0.26 9.66 -12.28
N ILE A 124 -0.53 9.91 -13.57
CA ILE A 124 0.15 9.23 -14.69
C ILE A 124 1.65 9.48 -14.65
N LYS A 125 2.08 10.74 -14.49
CA LYS A 125 3.51 11.08 -14.38
C LYS A 125 4.18 10.34 -13.22
N LEU A 126 3.52 10.30 -12.05
CA LEU A 126 4.02 9.59 -10.88
C LEU A 126 4.10 8.07 -11.10
N ALA A 127 3.14 7.47 -11.81
CA ALA A 127 3.15 6.06 -12.14
C ALA A 127 4.26 5.70 -13.14
N LEU A 128 4.49 6.52 -14.16
CA LEU A 128 5.50 6.27 -15.19
C LEU A 128 6.95 6.44 -14.69
N ARG A 129 7.15 7.11 -13.55
CA ARG A 129 8.44 7.17 -12.83
C ARG A 129 8.80 5.87 -12.11
N LEU A 130 7.93 4.86 -12.08
CA LEU A 130 8.17 3.65 -11.29
C LEU A 130 9.51 2.95 -11.58
N PRO A 131 9.98 2.79 -12.85
CA PRO A 131 11.28 2.19 -13.13
C PRO A 131 12.48 3.00 -12.62
N GLU A 132 12.34 4.33 -12.53
CA GLU A 132 13.36 5.22 -11.95
C GLU A 132 13.39 5.10 -10.42
N LEU A 133 12.20 5.03 -9.80
CA LEU A 133 12.03 5.07 -8.35
C LEU A 133 12.29 3.71 -7.68
N ILE A 134 12.00 2.62 -8.38
CA ILE A 134 12.18 1.25 -7.88
C ILE A 134 12.87 0.44 -8.98
N PRO A 135 14.21 0.57 -9.13
CA PRO A 135 14.95 -0.13 -10.18
C PRO A 135 15.20 -1.61 -9.85
N THR A 136 14.83 -2.06 -8.65
CA THR A 136 15.04 -3.41 -8.15
C THR A 136 13.73 -4.12 -7.86
N ASP A 137 13.80 -5.43 -7.69
CA ASP A 137 12.65 -6.22 -7.27
C ASP A 137 12.18 -5.86 -5.84
N ILE A 138 10.88 -6.00 -5.59
CA ILE A 138 10.28 -5.86 -4.26
C ILE A 138 10.13 -7.27 -3.66
N PRO A 139 10.70 -7.56 -2.47
CA PRO A 139 10.56 -8.86 -1.84
C PRO A 139 9.13 -9.09 -1.34
N ILE A 140 8.65 -10.33 -1.43
CA ILE A 140 7.40 -10.76 -0.80
C ILE A 140 7.65 -11.11 0.66
N LEU A 141 6.88 -10.49 1.56
CA LEU A 141 6.76 -10.85 2.97
C LEU A 141 5.97 -12.16 3.08
N SER A 142 6.70 -13.26 2.87
CA SER A 142 6.14 -14.61 2.72
C SER A 142 5.65 -15.19 4.04
N ILE A 143 4.70 -16.11 3.98
CA ILE A 143 4.21 -16.86 5.15
C ILE A 143 5.37 -17.53 5.88
N GLY A 144 5.36 -17.46 7.22
CA GLY A 144 6.36 -18.05 8.10
C GLY A 144 7.67 -17.26 8.21
N SER A 145 7.75 -16.06 7.62
CA SER A 145 8.97 -15.25 7.64
C SER A 145 8.91 -14.10 8.66
N CYS A 146 10.08 -13.79 9.23
CA CYS A 146 10.33 -12.55 9.96
C CYS A 146 11.18 -11.65 9.06
N LYS A 147 10.54 -10.75 8.31
CA LYS A 147 11.21 -9.90 7.32
C LYS A 147 10.62 -8.50 7.32
N SER A 148 11.47 -7.53 7.01
CA SER A 148 11.15 -6.11 6.96
C SER A 148 11.43 -5.53 5.57
N LEU A 149 10.57 -4.61 5.15
CA LEU A 149 10.70 -3.83 3.93
C LEU A 149 10.56 -2.34 4.28
N SER A 150 11.62 -1.57 4.11
CA SER A 150 11.56 -0.11 4.19
C SER A 150 11.52 0.50 2.80
N ILE A 151 10.57 1.39 2.57
CA ILE A 151 10.28 2.01 1.27
C ILE A 151 9.92 3.49 1.48
N SER A 152 10.36 4.37 0.58
CA SER A 152 10.04 5.79 0.68
C SER A 152 8.56 6.05 0.41
N GLN A 153 7.99 7.10 1.02
CA GLN A 153 6.62 7.52 0.71
C GLN A 153 6.46 7.87 -0.78
N LEU A 154 7.50 8.39 -1.44
CA LEU A 154 7.48 8.64 -2.88
C LEU A 154 7.37 7.35 -3.70
N GLN A 155 8.15 6.33 -3.33
CA GLN A 155 8.09 5.00 -3.95
C GLN A 155 6.71 4.36 -3.72
N VAL A 156 6.16 4.45 -2.51
CA VAL A 156 4.80 4.00 -2.19
C VAL A 156 3.76 4.74 -3.04
N SER A 157 3.89 6.06 -3.16
CA SER A 157 2.99 6.88 -3.97
C SER A 157 3.02 6.45 -5.45
N SER A 158 4.20 6.13 -5.99
CA SER A 158 4.36 5.61 -7.35
C SER A 158 3.74 4.22 -7.53
N LEU A 159 3.90 3.33 -6.55
CA LEU A 159 3.23 2.03 -6.54
C LEU A 159 1.71 2.17 -6.49
N LEU A 160 1.17 3.06 -5.64
CA LEU A 160 -0.26 3.32 -5.57
C LEU A 160 -0.80 3.98 -6.84
N ALA A 161 -0.04 4.86 -7.50
CA ALA A 161 -0.42 5.42 -8.79
C ALA A 161 -0.52 4.32 -9.88
N ASN A 162 0.41 3.35 -9.86
CA ASN A 162 0.35 2.17 -10.72
C ASN A 162 -0.86 1.27 -10.41
N ALA A 163 -1.19 1.11 -9.13
CA ALA A 163 -2.38 0.38 -8.68
C ALA A 163 -3.68 1.06 -9.12
N PHE A 164 -3.74 2.39 -9.03
CA PHE A 164 -4.86 3.21 -9.51
C PHE A 164 -5.04 3.08 -11.02
N LEU A 165 -3.94 3.01 -11.78
CA LEU A 165 -3.96 2.82 -13.24
C LEU A 165 -3.99 1.33 -13.66
N CYS A 166 -4.18 0.43 -12.70
CA CYS A 166 -4.31 -1.01 -12.89
C CYS A 166 -3.17 -1.65 -13.72
N THR A 167 -1.92 -1.24 -13.50
CA THR A 167 -0.76 -1.71 -14.27
C THR A 167 -0.15 -3.01 -13.73
N PHE A 168 -0.47 -3.42 -12.48
CA PHE A 168 0.11 -4.63 -11.92
C PHE A 168 -0.44 -5.90 -12.54
N TRP A 169 0.46 -6.86 -12.72
CA TRP A 169 0.09 -8.25 -12.95
C TRP A 169 -0.61 -8.78 -11.69
N SER A 170 -1.73 -9.50 -11.85
CA SER A 170 -2.36 -10.20 -10.72
C SER A 170 -1.35 -11.18 -10.08
N ALA A 171 -0.88 -10.84 -8.88
CA ALA A 171 -0.06 -11.72 -8.06
C ALA A 171 -0.97 -12.78 -7.42
N ARG A 172 -0.66 -14.07 -7.61
CA ARG A 172 -1.48 -15.16 -7.03
C ARG A 172 -1.33 -15.29 -5.51
N ALA A 173 -0.24 -14.78 -4.96
CA ALA A 173 0.16 -15.03 -3.57
C ALA A 173 -0.21 -13.90 -2.60
N CYS A 174 -0.36 -12.68 -3.10
CA CYS A 174 -0.70 -11.49 -2.30
C CYS A 174 -2.12 -11.02 -2.64
N PRO A 175 -2.77 -10.23 -1.75
CA PRO A 175 -4.04 -9.61 -2.06
C PRO A 175 -3.97 -8.75 -3.34
N ASP A 176 -5.11 -8.61 -4.01
CA ASP A 176 -5.19 -7.75 -5.20
C ASP A 176 -4.95 -6.28 -4.81
N ILE A 177 -4.11 -5.61 -5.59
CA ILE A 177 -3.71 -4.22 -5.41
C ILE A 177 -4.37 -3.29 -6.42
N ASN A 178 -4.77 -3.78 -7.60
CA ASN A 178 -5.34 -2.93 -8.63
C ASN A 178 -6.72 -2.41 -8.22
N PHE A 179 -7.03 -1.18 -8.62
CA PHE A 179 -8.24 -0.49 -8.17
C PHE A 179 -9.47 -0.84 -9.02
N ASP A 180 -9.36 -1.77 -9.98
CA ASP A 180 -10.44 -2.15 -10.89
C ASP A 180 -11.69 -2.63 -10.16
N LYS A 181 -11.53 -3.34 -9.04
CA LYS A 181 -12.65 -3.75 -8.17
C LYS A 181 -13.33 -2.56 -7.53
N LEU A 182 -12.58 -1.55 -7.06
CA LEU A 182 -13.14 -0.35 -6.46
C LEU A 182 -13.92 0.44 -7.52
N PHE A 183 -13.34 0.61 -8.71
CA PHE A 183 -13.97 1.30 -9.83
C PHE A 183 -15.20 0.59 -10.38
N ASN A 184 -15.33 -0.73 -10.21
CA ASN A 184 -16.51 -1.50 -10.60
C ASN A 184 -17.59 -1.57 -9.50
N SER A 185 -17.30 -1.14 -8.27
CA SER A 185 -18.14 -1.37 -7.08
C SER A 185 -19.37 -0.44 -6.99
N HIS A 186 -20.29 -0.54 -7.96
CA HIS A 186 -21.54 0.24 -8.01
C HIS A 186 -22.81 -0.63 -7.95
N ASP A 187 -22.69 -1.96 -7.94
CA ASP A 187 -23.84 -2.89 -7.95
C ASP A 187 -24.55 -3.05 -6.58
N ARG A 188 -24.08 -2.35 -5.53
CA ARG A 188 -24.67 -2.37 -4.18
C ARG A 188 -25.08 -0.97 -3.74
N PRO A 189 -26.33 -0.52 -3.99
CA PRO A 189 -26.78 0.85 -3.70
C PRO A 189 -26.54 1.28 -2.25
N LYS A 190 -26.74 0.37 -1.27
CA LYS A 190 -26.49 0.65 0.16
C LYS A 190 -25.02 0.96 0.50
N ARG A 191 -24.09 0.67 -0.41
CA ARG A 191 -22.64 0.89 -0.27
C ARG A 191 -22.10 1.93 -1.25
N GLU A 192 -22.95 2.53 -2.09
CA GLU A 192 -22.54 3.52 -3.07
C GLU A 192 -21.78 4.67 -2.42
N LYS A 193 -22.38 5.30 -1.40
CA LYS A 193 -21.74 6.41 -0.68
C LYS A 193 -20.36 6.06 -0.17
N CYS A 194 -20.17 4.88 0.45
CA CYS A 194 -18.84 4.53 0.95
C CYS A 194 -17.82 4.33 -0.18
N VAL A 195 -18.22 3.80 -1.33
CA VAL A 195 -17.34 3.66 -2.49
C VAL A 195 -16.94 5.02 -3.05
N LEU A 196 -17.88 5.96 -3.18
CA LEU A 196 -17.60 7.31 -3.66
C LEU A 196 -16.65 8.08 -2.73
N GLU A 197 -16.88 8.02 -1.41
CA GLU A 197 -16.00 8.69 -0.44
C GLU A 197 -14.59 8.08 -0.40
N LYS A 198 -14.44 6.78 -0.69
CA LYS A 198 -13.12 6.17 -0.87
C LYS A 198 -12.40 6.73 -2.08
N ILE A 199 -13.05 6.78 -3.23
CA ILE A 199 -12.45 7.32 -4.46
C ILE A 199 -12.06 8.78 -4.22
N LYS A 200 -12.92 9.57 -3.58
CA LYS A 200 -12.63 10.95 -3.19
C LYS A 200 -11.40 11.08 -2.29
N SER A 201 -11.31 10.26 -1.25
CA SER A 201 -10.19 10.26 -0.30
C SER A 201 -8.87 9.87 -0.98
N LEU A 202 -8.90 8.89 -1.89
CA LEU A 202 -7.74 8.48 -2.69
C LEU A 202 -7.31 9.58 -3.67
N CYS A 203 -8.26 10.28 -4.31
CA CYS A 203 -7.94 11.44 -5.15
C CYS A 203 -7.23 12.53 -4.32
N HIS A 204 -7.75 12.86 -3.14
CA HIS A 204 -7.12 13.81 -2.23
C HIS A 204 -5.71 13.39 -1.79
N TYR A 205 -5.47 12.10 -1.55
CA TYR A 205 -4.10 11.60 -1.31
C TYR A 205 -3.17 11.89 -2.48
N PHE A 206 -3.60 11.59 -3.71
CA PHE A 206 -2.79 11.88 -4.90
C PHE A 206 -2.57 13.38 -5.11
N GLU A 207 -3.57 14.23 -4.85
CA GLU A 207 -3.39 15.69 -4.87
C GLU A 207 -2.27 16.11 -3.90
N ARG A 208 -2.27 15.57 -2.68
CA ARG A 208 -1.28 15.90 -1.65
C ARG A 208 0.14 15.50 -2.02
N VAL A 209 0.35 14.23 -2.42
CA VAL A 209 1.70 13.71 -2.72
C VAL A 209 2.27 14.23 -4.05
N THR A 210 1.40 14.66 -4.98
CA THR A 210 1.84 15.27 -6.24
C THR A 210 2.00 16.79 -6.14
N TYR A 211 1.37 17.44 -5.16
CA TYR A 211 1.61 18.84 -4.83
C TYR A 211 2.95 19.04 -4.11
N LYS A 212 3.24 18.20 -3.12
CA LYS A 212 4.51 18.21 -2.38
C LYS A 212 5.03 16.78 -2.28
N GLU A 213 6.20 16.56 -2.87
CA GLU A 213 6.85 15.25 -2.84
C GLU A 213 7.09 14.81 -1.38
N PRO A 214 6.61 13.61 -0.99
CA PRO A 214 6.77 13.13 0.37
C PRO A 214 8.17 12.56 0.58
N VAL A 215 8.72 12.79 1.77
CA VAL A 215 10.15 12.54 2.07
C VAL A 215 10.38 11.51 3.17
N SER A 216 9.32 10.95 3.76
CA SER A 216 9.46 9.99 4.87
C SER A 216 9.65 8.57 4.35
N VAL A 217 10.00 7.66 5.26
CA VAL A 217 10.16 6.22 5.00
C VAL A 217 9.11 5.46 5.78
N ILE A 218 8.53 4.46 5.14
CA ILE A 218 7.59 3.53 5.75
C ILE A 218 8.26 2.15 5.84
N THR A 219 8.17 1.51 6.99
CA THR A 219 8.66 0.15 7.22
C THR A 219 7.49 -0.80 7.42
N PHE A 220 7.48 -1.89 6.66
CA PHE A 220 6.55 -2.99 6.75
C PHE A 220 7.29 -4.23 7.27
N GLU A 221 6.95 -4.70 8.46
CA GLU A 221 7.60 -5.81 9.14
C GLU A 221 6.58 -6.94 9.33
N ARG A 222 6.81 -8.08 8.67
CA ARG A 222 6.09 -9.32 8.99
C ARG A 222 6.80 -10.00 10.15
N ARG A 223 6.04 -10.35 11.19
CA ARG A 223 6.51 -11.19 12.31
C ARG A 223 5.78 -12.52 12.29
N HIS A 224 6.54 -13.58 12.57
CA HIS A 224 6.05 -14.94 12.75
C HIS A 224 6.64 -15.51 14.03
N PHE A 225 5.82 -16.25 14.78
CA PHE A 225 6.26 -17.05 15.91
C PHE A 225 5.97 -18.52 15.62
N ALA A 226 6.97 -19.38 15.79
CA ALA A 226 6.74 -20.82 15.76
C ALA A 226 5.83 -21.22 16.93
N ASN A 227 5.06 -22.30 16.79
CA ASN A 227 4.12 -22.72 17.83
C ASN A 227 4.82 -23.04 19.16
N GLU A 228 6.06 -23.51 19.08
CA GLU A 228 6.92 -23.84 20.21
C GLU A 228 7.41 -22.59 20.96
N GLU A 229 7.42 -21.43 20.30
CA GLU A 229 7.81 -20.13 20.87
C GLU A 229 6.63 -19.41 21.53
N LEU A 230 5.40 -19.85 21.28
CA LEU A 230 4.22 -19.26 21.89
C LEU A 230 4.20 -19.48 23.40
N PRO A 231 3.70 -18.49 24.18
CA PRO A 231 3.62 -18.63 25.62
C PRO A 231 2.67 -19.77 26.01
N GLN A 232 3.13 -20.63 26.94
CA GLN A 232 2.27 -21.62 27.59
C GLN A 232 1.40 -20.92 28.64
N TRP A 233 0.27 -20.36 28.21
CA TRP A 233 -0.59 -19.50 29.02
C TRP A 233 -0.93 -20.05 30.42
N HIS A 234 -1.14 -21.36 30.54
CA HIS A 234 -1.47 -22.03 31.81
C HIS A 234 -0.31 -22.06 32.83
N ASN A 235 0.92 -21.85 32.38
CA ASN A 235 2.13 -21.87 33.21
C ASN A 235 2.61 -20.46 33.60
N LEU A 236 1.93 -19.42 33.11
CA LEU A 236 2.32 -18.04 33.35
C LEU A 236 1.82 -17.53 34.70
N ASN A 237 2.72 -16.92 35.49
CA ASN A 237 2.41 -16.33 36.80
C ASN A 237 2.32 -14.79 36.78
N ASN A 238 2.46 -14.15 35.61
CA ASN A 238 2.28 -12.71 35.48
C ASN A 238 0.78 -12.35 35.56
N THR A 239 0.44 -11.39 36.40
CA THR A 239 -0.94 -11.00 36.69
C THR A 239 -1.25 -9.63 36.07
N LEU A 240 -2.50 -9.42 35.64
CA LEU A 240 -2.93 -8.17 35.01
C LEU A 240 -2.85 -6.96 35.95
N ASN A 241 -2.84 -7.17 37.27
CA ASN A 241 -2.73 -6.12 38.30
C ASN A 241 -1.40 -5.35 38.24
N GLN A 242 -0.41 -5.83 37.47
CA GLN A 242 0.88 -5.17 37.26
C GLN A 242 0.89 -4.24 36.03
N ARG A 243 -0.23 -4.08 35.33
CA ARG A 243 -0.35 -3.24 34.13
C ARG A 243 -1.37 -2.13 34.36
N GLU A 244 -1.01 -0.91 33.93
CA GLU A 244 -1.98 0.19 33.87
C GLU A 244 -2.96 -0.05 32.71
N ILE A 245 -4.27 0.00 33.00
CA ILE A 245 -5.33 -0.17 32.01
C ILE A 245 -6.18 1.10 31.97
N HIS A 246 -6.37 1.64 30.77
CA HIS A 246 -7.27 2.75 30.51
C HIS A 246 -8.39 2.30 29.57
N ILE A 247 -9.64 2.51 29.98
CA ILE A 247 -10.83 2.18 29.20
C ILE A 247 -11.67 3.45 29.07
N THR A 248 -12.07 3.77 27.84
CA THR A 248 -12.91 4.92 27.51
C THR A 248 -13.94 4.51 26.45
N SER A 249 -15.15 5.05 26.55
CA SER A 249 -16.17 4.96 25.48
C SER A 249 -16.06 6.10 24.47
N ASP A 250 -15.23 7.10 24.77
CA ASP A 250 -15.03 8.30 23.97
C ASP A 250 -13.65 8.26 23.29
N GLY A 251 -13.61 8.75 22.06
CA GLY A 251 -12.40 8.84 21.24
C GLY A 251 -12.24 7.68 20.24
N LEU A 252 -11.25 7.80 19.37
CA LEU A 252 -10.89 6.81 18.34
C LEU A 252 -9.40 6.47 18.45
N ILE A 253 -9.01 5.32 17.90
CA ILE A 253 -7.62 4.86 17.93
C ILE A 253 -6.74 5.87 17.20
N GLU A 254 -7.12 6.27 15.99
CA GLU A 254 -6.34 7.16 15.13
C GLU A 254 -6.18 8.59 15.64
N SER A 255 -7.02 9.06 16.55
CA SER A 255 -7.05 10.46 17.00
C SER A 255 -6.70 10.66 18.47
N ASN A 256 -6.70 9.59 19.27
CA ASN A 256 -6.49 9.69 20.72
C ASN A 256 -5.35 8.79 21.23
N SER A 257 -4.61 8.13 20.34
CA SER A 257 -3.51 7.21 20.72
C SER A 257 -2.18 7.52 20.00
N ASP A 258 -1.88 8.80 19.79
CA ASP A 258 -0.60 9.23 19.24
C ASP A 258 0.56 8.66 20.07
N GLY A 259 1.54 8.05 19.40
CA GLY A 259 2.70 7.42 20.06
C GLY A 259 2.43 6.06 20.73
N PHE A 260 1.21 5.52 20.68
CA PHE A 260 0.94 4.13 21.06
C PHE A 260 1.07 3.18 19.86
N LEU A 261 1.22 1.88 20.14
CA LEU A 261 0.96 0.84 19.16
C LEU A 261 -0.55 0.83 18.84
N GLN A 262 -0.90 1.28 17.63
CA GLN A 262 -2.28 1.36 17.18
C GLN A 262 -2.69 0.04 16.52
N VAL A 263 -3.73 -0.59 17.05
CA VAL A 263 -4.20 -1.89 16.56
C VAL A 263 -5.15 -1.70 15.38
N ASP A 264 -4.86 -2.42 14.29
CA ASP A 264 -5.77 -2.61 13.17
C ASP A 264 -6.57 -3.91 13.35
N PHE A 265 -7.89 -3.87 13.19
CA PHE A 265 -8.77 -5.03 13.27
C PHE A 265 -8.79 -5.75 11.92
N ALA A 266 -7.61 -6.28 11.58
CA ALA A 266 -7.27 -6.69 10.24
C ALA A 266 -7.98 -7.97 9.77
N ASN A 267 -8.23 -8.04 8.47
CA ASN A 267 -8.43 -9.30 7.79
C ASN A 267 -7.08 -10.01 7.61
N LYS A 268 -7.07 -11.35 7.61
CA LYS A 268 -5.86 -12.13 7.29
C LYS A 268 -5.24 -11.76 5.93
N ASN A 269 -6.06 -11.28 4.99
CA ASN A 269 -5.59 -10.58 3.79
C ASN A 269 -5.62 -9.08 4.08
N VAL A 270 -4.46 -8.52 4.41
CA VAL A 270 -4.29 -7.15 4.88
C VAL A 270 -5.08 -6.13 4.03
N GLY A 271 -5.72 -5.18 4.69
CA GLY A 271 -6.59 -4.16 4.09
C GLY A 271 -7.96 -4.69 3.67
N GLY A 272 -8.27 -5.96 3.92
CA GLY A 272 -9.60 -6.54 3.75
C GLY A 272 -10.28 -6.17 2.43
N GLY A 273 -11.45 -5.52 2.56
CA GLY A 273 -12.27 -5.04 1.45
C GLY A 273 -12.00 -3.59 1.02
N VAL A 274 -10.82 -3.03 1.29
CA VAL A 274 -10.51 -1.60 1.05
C VAL A 274 -10.68 -1.21 -0.42
N LEU A 275 -10.28 -2.07 -1.36
CA LEU A 275 -10.44 -1.84 -2.81
C LEU A 275 -11.78 -2.39 -3.35
N ALA A 276 -12.80 -2.47 -2.51
CA ALA A 276 -14.16 -2.87 -2.87
C ALA A 276 -15.16 -2.26 -1.88
N TYR A 277 -16.12 -3.06 -1.41
CA TYR A 277 -17.22 -2.62 -0.56
C TYR A 277 -16.91 -2.51 0.94
N GLY A 278 -15.74 -2.93 1.44
CA GLY A 278 -15.41 -2.88 2.87
C GLY A 278 -15.44 -1.44 3.41
N CYS A 279 -15.89 -1.19 4.63
CA CYS A 279 -15.96 0.17 5.19
C CYS A 279 -16.17 0.08 6.71
N VAL A 280 -15.35 -0.74 7.35
CA VAL A 280 -15.25 -0.81 8.81
C VAL A 280 -13.85 -0.34 9.23
N GLN A 281 -13.42 -0.65 10.46
CA GLN A 281 -12.22 -0.06 11.06
C GLN A 281 -10.95 -0.21 10.18
N GLU A 282 -10.64 -1.41 9.68
CA GLU A 282 -9.47 -1.64 8.82
C GLU A 282 -9.54 -0.82 7.52
N GLU A 283 -10.64 -0.90 6.77
CA GLU A 283 -10.73 -0.17 5.50
C GLU A 283 -10.76 1.34 5.69
N ILE A 284 -11.36 1.84 6.78
CA ILE A 284 -11.33 3.27 7.10
C ILE A 284 -9.89 3.70 7.36
N ARG A 285 -9.13 2.93 8.16
CA ARG A 285 -7.73 3.23 8.44
C ARG A 285 -6.88 3.27 7.17
N PHE A 286 -7.08 2.31 6.26
CA PHE A 286 -6.37 2.25 4.98
C PHE A 286 -6.80 3.36 4.01
N ILE A 287 -7.94 4.02 4.19
CA ILE A 287 -8.40 5.11 3.33
C ILE A 287 -7.96 6.47 3.86
N ILE A 288 -7.90 6.66 5.19
CA ILE A 288 -7.33 7.88 5.78
C ILE A 288 -5.79 7.87 5.77
N CYS A 289 -5.18 6.67 5.71
CA CYS A 289 -3.75 6.45 5.51
C CYS A 289 -3.50 5.56 4.27
N PRO A 290 -3.67 6.07 3.03
CA PRO A 290 -3.60 5.27 1.80
C PRO A 290 -2.32 4.51 1.57
N GLU A 291 -1.21 4.96 2.15
CA GLU A 291 0.09 4.30 2.06
C GLU A 291 0.07 2.88 2.64
N LEU A 292 -0.85 2.58 3.56
CA LEU A 292 -1.07 1.21 4.07
C LEU A 292 -1.55 0.24 2.99
N ILE A 293 -2.26 0.72 1.96
CA ILE A 293 -2.79 -0.11 0.86
C ILE A 293 -1.67 -0.84 0.13
N VAL A 294 -0.47 -0.24 0.03
CA VAL A 294 0.68 -0.84 -0.66
C VAL A 294 1.13 -2.16 -0.04
N SER A 295 0.86 -2.38 1.26
CA SER A 295 1.16 -3.65 1.93
C SER A 295 0.52 -4.85 1.25
N ARG A 296 -0.63 -4.65 0.59
CA ARG A 296 -1.33 -5.68 -0.20
C ARG A 296 -0.51 -6.19 -1.37
N LEU A 297 0.41 -5.38 -1.89
CA LEU A 297 1.24 -5.74 -3.03
C LEU A 297 2.19 -6.90 -2.67
N PHE A 298 2.78 -6.86 -1.47
CA PHE A 298 3.90 -7.73 -1.10
C PHE A 298 3.69 -8.55 0.18
N THR A 299 2.52 -8.47 0.82
CA THR A 299 2.24 -9.25 2.04
C THR A 299 1.34 -10.44 1.71
N GLU A 300 1.86 -11.66 1.85
CA GLU A 300 1.03 -12.86 1.76
C GLU A 300 0.02 -12.93 2.91
N GLN A 301 -1.03 -13.73 2.77
CA GLN A 301 -2.04 -13.93 3.82
C GLN A 301 -1.40 -14.25 5.18
N LEU A 302 -1.84 -13.60 6.25
CA LEU A 302 -1.36 -13.83 7.60
C LEU A 302 -1.92 -15.14 8.18
N GLY A 303 -1.04 -15.94 8.77
CA GLY A 303 -1.35 -17.12 9.58
C GLY A 303 -1.75 -16.76 11.01
N SER A 304 -2.09 -17.77 11.81
CA SER A 304 -2.56 -17.60 13.19
C SER A 304 -1.50 -17.12 14.18
N THR A 305 -0.22 -17.23 13.83
CA THR A 305 0.93 -16.84 14.65
C THR A 305 1.73 -15.71 14.02
N GLU A 306 1.09 -14.96 13.13
CA GLU A 306 1.74 -13.91 12.35
C GLU A 306 1.06 -12.56 12.52
N ALA A 307 1.84 -11.49 12.37
CA ALA A 307 1.36 -10.12 12.35
C ALA A 307 2.13 -9.29 11.32
N LEU A 308 1.49 -8.25 10.81
CA LEU A 308 2.16 -7.20 10.05
C LEU A 308 2.22 -5.94 10.92
N ILE A 309 3.42 -5.41 11.10
CA ILE A 309 3.68 -4.14 11.77
C ILE A 309 4.06 -3.14 10.68
N ILE A 310 3.42 -1.98 10.69
CA ILE A 310 3.74 -0.88 9.77
C ILE A 310 4.23 0.28 10.64
N THR A 311 5.22 1.05 10.19
CA THR A 311 5.83 2.19 10.91
C THR A 311 6.15 3.33 9.94
N GLY A 312 5.81 4.58 10.28
CA GLY A 312 6.18 5.78 9.51
C GLY A 312 5.17 6.28 8.47
N TRP A 313 3.88 5.96 8.62
CA TRP A 313 2.79 6.29 7.68
C TRP A 313 1.91 7.47 8.14
#